data_AF-A0A965FXJ7-F1
#
_entry.id   AF-A0A965FXJ7-F1
#
_cell.length_a   1.000
_cell.length_b   1.000
_cell.length_c   1.000
_cell.angle_alpha   90.00
_cell.angle_beta   90.00
_cell.angle_gamma   90.00
#
_symmetry.space_group_name_H-M   'P 1'
#
loop_
_entity.id
_entity.type
_entity.pdbx_description
1 polymer ?
#
loop_
_entity_poly.entity_id
_entity_poly.type
_entity_poly.pdbx_seq_one_letter_code
_entity_poly.pdbx_strand_id
1 'polypeptide(L)'
;MTETQTIVPRYITGRVMPVGKDRQPETRMEPLFPPDVKRVSVSLDIPDYTKEGVEGAIVRFPACVDQLIAQGAQRIMIAGLPVSSQLGRARVLKLLEDTERRTGVPADGQGESTTAALKHLGARGQA
;
A
#
# COMPACT_ATOMS: atom_id res chain seq x y z
N MET A 1 -9.58 -15.18 33.16
CA MET A 1 -9.53 -13.76 32.75
C MET A 1 -8.14 -13.53 32.19
N THR A 2 -8.00 -13.52 30.87
CA THR A 2 -6.70 -13.25 30.23
C THR A 2 -6.55 -11.74 30.15
N GLU A 3 -5.55 -11.18 30.84
CA GLU A 3 -5.20 -9.77 30.68
C GLU A 3 -4.87 -9.50 29.21
N THR A 4 -5.67 -8.65 28.57
CA THR A 4 -5.32 -8.12 27.26
C THR A 4 -4.15 -7.16 27.47
N GLN A 5 -2.91 -7.65 27.38
CA GLN A 5 -1.75 -6.77 27.31
C GLN A 5 -1.94 -5.80 26.14
N THR A 6 -1.95 -4.51 26.44
CA THR A 6 -1.96 -3.45 25.41
C THR A 6 -0.61 -3.46 24.71
N ILE A 7 -0.50 -4.17 23.59
CA ILE A 7 0.71 -4.22 22.79
C ILE A 7 0.87 -2.88 22.08
N VAL A 8 1.90 -2.11 22.45
CA VAL A 8 2.30 -0.90 21.72
C VAL A 8 2.96 -1.34 20.41
N PRO A 9 2.54 -0.82 19.23
CA PRO A 9 3.14 -1.23 17.97
C PRO A 9 4.58 -0.70 17.86
N ARG A 10 5.54 -1.60 17.64
CA ARG A 10 6.94 -1.26 17.32
C ARG A 10 7.08 -0.77 15.89
N TYR A 11 6.22 -1.24 14.99
CA TYR A 11 6.26 -0.87 13.58
C TYR A 11 4.87 -0.57 13.03
N ILE A 12 4.78 0.50 12.24
CA ILE A 12 3.53 0.90 11.57
C ILE A 12 3.79 0.90 10.06
N THR A 13 3.09 0.04 9.33
CA THR A 13 3.10 0.06 7.87
C THR A 13 1.85 0.76 7.34
N GLY A 14 2.05 1.74 6.46
CA GLY A 14 1.00 2.46 5.78
C GLY A 14 0.68 1.84 4.42
N ARG A 15 -0.60 1.76 4.08
CA ARG A 15 -1.07 1.26 2.79
C ARG A 15 -2.05 2.25 2.17
N VAL A 16 -1.76 2.67 0.94
CA VAL A 16 -2.71 3.42 0.12
C VAL A 16 -3.57 2.41 -0.65
N MET A 17 -4.86 2.31 -0.28
CA MET A 17 -5.82 1.37 -0.84
C MET A 17 -6.53 1.95 -2.07
N PRO A 18 -6.89 1.14 -3.08
CA PRO A 18 -7.62 1.64 -4.23
C PRO A 18 -9.03 2.16 -3.88
N VAL A 19 -9.75 1.45 -3.01
CA VAL A 19 -11.16 1.72 -2.69
C VAL A 19 -11.35 1.93 -1.18
N GLY A 20 -12.32 2.78 -0.83
CA GLY A 20 -12.69 3.14 0.54
C GLY A 20 -13.30 2.02 1.38
N LYS A 21 -13.44 2.30 2.69
CA LYS A 21 -13.95 1.36 3.70
C LYS A 21 -15.35 0.83 3.40
N ASP A 22 -16.18 1.62 2.71
CA ASP A 22 -17.53 1.21 2.31
C ASP A 22 -17.52 0.04 1.33
N ARG A 23 -16.44 -0.11 0.54
CA ARG A 23 -16.24 -1.18 -0.45
C ARG A 23 -15.27 -2.27 0.03
N GLN A 24 -14.62 -2.04 1.16
CA GLN A 24 -13.68 -2.94 1.85
C GLN A 24 -13.91 -2.74 3.35
N PRO A 25 -14.91 -3.41 3.96
CA PRO A 25 -15.05 -3.36 5.41
C PRO A 25 -13.70 -3.72 6.02
N GLU A 26 -13.25 -2.96 7.02
CA GLU A 26 -11.97 -3.19 7.71
C GLU A 26 -11.98 -4.60 8.29
N THR A 27 -11.49 -5.56 7.52
CA THR A 27 -11.61 -6.95 7.90
C THR A 27 -10.22 -7.50 8.16
N ARG A 28 -10.02 -7.69 9.46
CA ARG A 28 -9.15 -8.65 10.12
C ARG A 28 -7.71 -8.22 10.35
N MET A 29 -7.32 -8.35 11.62
CA MET A 29 -5.93 -8.53 12.04
C MET A 29 -5.16 -9.28 10.96
N GLU A 30 -4.08 -8.68 10.47
CA GLU A 30 -3.17 -9.29 9.52
C GLU A 30 -2.55 -10.52 10.20
N PRO A 31 -3.04 -11.75 9.95
CA PRO A 31 -2.63 -12.91 10.74
C PRO A 31 -1.16 -13.27 10.49
N LEU A 32 -0.57 -12.74 9.42
CA LEU A 32 0.83 -12.89 9.06
C LEU A 32 1.74 -11.86 9.75
N PHE A 33 1.17 -10.84 10.40
CA PHE A 33 1.95 -9.82 11.07
C PHE A 33 2.32 -10.27 12.49
N PRO A 34 3.56 -9.98 12.94
CA PRO A 34 3.88 -10.04 14.35
C PRO A 34 2.90 -9.18 15.17
N PRO A 35 2.60 -9.56 16.43
CA PRO A 35 1.61 -8.84 17.26
C PRO A 35 1.92 -7.36 17.50
N ASP A 36 3.18 -6.96 17.38
CA ASP A 36 3.67 -5.59 17.55
C ASP A 36 3.78 -4.80 16.23
N VAL A 37 3.23 -5.32 15.13
CA VAL A 37 3.17 -4.64 13.83
C VAL A 37 1.73 -4.22 13.53
N LYS A 38 1.53 -2.93 13.31
CA LYS A 38 0.23 -2.36 12.95
C LYS A 38 0.21 -1.94 11.48
N ARG A 39 -0.91 -2.19 10.80
CA ARG A 39 -1.21 -1.60 9.49
C ARG A 39 -2.18 -0.44 9.64
N VAL A 40 -1.89 0.68 8.99
CA VAL A 40 -2.81 1.80 8.80
C VAL A 40 -3.07 1.97 7.30
N SER A 41 -4.29 2.38 6.94
CA SER A 41 -4.68 2.50 5.53
C SER A 41 -5.42 3.80 5.25
N VAL A 42 -5.15 4.36 4.08
CA VAL A 42 -5.86 5.52 3.51
C VAL A 42 -6.27 5.14 2.08
N SER A 43 -7.39 5.62 1.59
CA SER A 43 -7.92 5.22 0.28
C SER A 43 -7.68 6.29 -0.78
N LEU A 44 -7.42 5.86 -2.01
CA LEU A 44 -7.46 6.71 -3.20
C LEU A 44 -8.90 7.00 -3.62
N ASP A 45 -9.85 6.15 -3.25
CA ASP A 45 -11.26 6.22 -3.65
C ASP A 45 -11.39 6.28 -5.18
N ILE A 46 -10.81 5.28 -5.85
CA ILE A 46 -11.01 5.13 -7.30
C ILE A 46 -12.49 4.78 -7.56
N PRO A 47 -13.12 5.36 -8.59
CA PRO A 47 -14.49 5.00 -8.95
C PRO A 47 -14.55 3.56 -9.47
N ASP A 48 -13.60 3.21 -10.33
CA ASP A 48 -13.42 1.90 -10.94
C ASP A 48 -11.93 1.69 -11.32
N TYR A 49 -11.63 0.53 -11.91
CA TYR A 49 -10.28 0.15 -12.32
C TYR A 49 -9.98 0.43 -13.80
N THR A 50 -10.76 1.28 -14.47
CA THR A 50 -10.41 1.78 -15.81
C THR A 50 -9.15 2.65 -15.73
N LYS A 51 -8.52 2.90 -16.88
CA LYS A 51 -7.37 3.80 -16.94
C LYS A 51 -7.76 5.19 -16.45
N GLU A 52 -8.89 5.70 -16.93
CA GLU A 52 -9.42 7.02 -16.61
C GLU A 52 -9.76 7.13 -15.12
N GLY A 53 -10.41 6.12 -14.55
CA GLY A 53 -10.73 6.05 -13.13
C GLY A 53 -9.49 6.08 -12.24
N VAL A 54 -8.44 5.34 -12.62
CA VAL A 54 -7.17 5.33 -11.89
C VAL A 54 -6.41 6.65 -12.06
N GLU A 55 -6.31 7.18 -13.28
CA GLU A 55 -5.64 8.46 -13.59
C GLU A 55 -6.26 9.63 -12.84
N GLY A 56 -7.60 9.71 -12.81
CA GLY A 56 -8.31 10.76 -12.09
C GLY A 56 -8.13 10.67 -10.57
N ALA A 57 -7.86 9.48 -10.04
CA ALA A 57 -7.69 9.27 -8.61
C ALA A 57 -6.24 9.41 -8.12
N ILE A 58 -5.26 9.04 -8.95
CA ILE A 58 -3.85 8.96 -8.52
C ILE A 58 -3.27 10.33 -8.14
N VAL A 59 -3.87 11.42 -8.61
CA VAL A 59 -3.52 12.78 -8.18
C VAL A 59 -3.68 13.00 -6.66
N ARG A 60 -4.49 12.19 -5.98
CA ARG A 60 -4.67 12.21 -4.52
C ARG A 60 -3.58 11.46 -3.76
N PHE A 61 -2.76 10.65 -4.44
CA PHE A 61 -1.76 9.80 -3.82
C PHE A 61 -0.83 10.55 -2.84
N PRO A 62 -0.28 11.75 -3.15
CA PRO A 62 0.55 12.49 -2.22
C PRO A 62 -0.17 12.86 -0.91
N ALA A 63 -1.44 13.24 -0.98
CA ALA A 63 -2.24 13.56 0.20
C ALA A 63 -2.54 12.29 1.04
N CYS A 64 -2.76 11.15 0.39
CA CYS A 64 -2.89 9.86 1.09
C CYS A 64 -1.60 9.52 1.83
N VAL A 65 -0.44 9.74 1.20
CA VAL A 65 0.87 9.57 1.83
C VAL A 65 1.01 10.47 3.06
N ASP A 66 0.64 11.74 2.96
CA ASP A 66 0.78 12.70 4.08
C ASP A 66 -0.08 12.26 5.28
N GLN A 67 -1.28 11.74 5.02
CA GLN A 67 -2.14 11.14 6.06
C GLN A 67 -1.53 9.88 6.70
N LEU A 68 -0.81 9.05 5.94
CA LEU A 68 -0.12 7.88 6.48
C LEU A 68 1.09 8.28 7.34
N ILE A 69 1.85 9.29 6.91
CA ILE A 69 2.96 9.85 7.69
C ILE A 69 2.45 10.43 9.02
N ALA A 70 1.34 11.18 8.99
CA ALA A 70 0.71 11.71 10.21
C ALA A 70 0.25 10.60 11.18
N GLN A 71 -0.03 9.40 10.67
CA GLN A 71 -0.35 8.20 11.45
C GLN A 71 0.89 7.41 11.91
N GLY A 72 2.10 7.94 11.67
CA GLY A 72 3.35 7.32 12.08
C GLY A 72 3.82 6.17 11.18
N ALA A 73 3.35 6.10 9.92
CA ALA A 73 3.79 5.07 9.00
C ALA A 73 5.31 5.14 8.73
N GLN A 74 5.98 4.00 8.93
CA GLN A 74 7.42 3.80 8.73
C GLN A 74 7.74 3.07 7.41
N ARG A 75 6.71 2.74 6.63
CA ARG A 75 6.78 2.29 5.24
C ARG A 75 5.46 2.56 4.56
N ILE A 76 5.50 2.93 3.29
CA ILE A 76 4.31 3.22 2.48
C ILE A 76 4.19 2.17 1.38
N MET A 77 3.00 1.63 1.17
CA MET A 77 2.72 0.75 0.04
C MET A 77 1.54 1.27 -0.78
N ILE A 78 1.71 1.45 -2.09
CA ILE A 78 0.57 1.57 -3.00
C ILE A 78 -0.01 0.18 -3.28
N ALA A 79 -1.27 -0.02 -2.92
CA ALA A 79 -1.96 -1.28 -3.10
C ALA A 79 -2.73 -1.34 -4.42
N GLY A 80 -3.09 -2.56 -4.81
CA GLY A 80 -3.88 -2.83 -6.00
C GLY A 80 -3.00 -3.14 -7.21
N LEU A 81 -2.90 -4.42 -7.54
CA LEU A 81 -2.27 -4.86 -8.79
C LEU A 81 -2.95 -4.23 -10.03
N PRO A 82 -4.30 -4.07 -10.10
CA PRO A 82 -4.93 -3.36 -11.22
C PRO A 82 -4.52 -1.88 -11.31
N VAL A 83 -4.39 -1.17 -10.18
CA VAL A 83 -3.89 0.22 -10.15
C VAL A 83 -2.47 0.28 -10.72
N SER A 84 -1.58 -0.59 -10.24
CA SER A 84 -0.20 -0.68 -10.78
C SER A 84 -0.20 -1.00 -12.27
N SER A 85 -1.12 -1.85 -12.74
CA SER A 85 -1.23 -2.25 -14.15
C SER A 85 -1.69 -1.09 -15.03
N GLN A 86 -2.67 -0.30 -14.59
CA GLN A 86 -3.16 0.86 -15.36
C GLN A 86 -2.13 2.00 -15.43
N LEU A 87 -1.39 2.24 -14.35
CA LEU A 87 -0.34 3.27 -14.31
C LEU A 87 0.89 2.87 -15.14
N GLY A 88 1.16 1.58 -15.24
CA GLY A 88 2.39 1.03 -15.81
C GLY A 88 3.58 1.15 -14.86
N ARG A 89 4.54 0.23 -15.03
CA ARG A 89 5.68 0.06 -14.12
C ARG A 89 6.53 1.32 -13.94
N ALA A 90 6.89 2.00 -15.04
CA ALA A 90 7.75 3.18 -14.98
C ALA A 90 7.14 4.29 -14.11
N ARG A 91 5.81 4.49 -14.20
CA ARG A 91 5.12 5.51 -13.41
C ARG A 91 4.94 5.10 -11.95
N VAL A 92 4.71 3.81 -11.68
CA VAL A 92 4.72 3.29 -10.32
C VAL A 92 6.08 3.54 -9.68
N LEU A 93 7.18 3.15 -10.33
CA LEU A 93 8.53 3.37 -9.79
C LEU A 93 8.81 4.84 -9.51
N LYS A 94 8.41 5.75 -10.41
CA LYS A 94 8.54 7.18 -10.18
C LYS A 94 7.74 7.65 -8.95
N LEU A 95 6.49 7.19 -8.79
CA LEU A 95 5.68 7.53 -7.60
C LEU A 95 6.34 7.04 -6.30
N LEU A 96 6.95 5.86 -6.31
CA LEU A 96 7.67 5.32 -5.16
C LEU A 96 8.91 6.16 -4.85
N GLU A 97 9.75 6.43 -5.85
CA GLU A 97 10.95 7.27 -5.70
C GLU A 97 10.59 8.69 -5.19
N ASP A 98 9.57 9.31 -5.77
CA ASP A 98 9.08 10.63 -5.35
C ASP A 98 8.58 10.60 -3.89
N THR A 99 7.97 9.50 -3.47
CA THR A 99 7.50 9.30 -2.09
C THR A 99 8.66 9.16 -1.12
N GLU A 100 9.64 8.32 -1.43
CA GLU A 100 10.82 8.13 -0.59
C GLU A 100 11.61 9.43 -0.46
N ARG A 101 11.85 10.12 -1.59
CA ARG A 101 12.57 11.39 -1.61
C ARG A 101 11.87 12.47 -0.79
N ARG A 102 10.53 12.53 -0.83
CA ARG A 102 9.74 13.56 -0.11
C ARG A 102 9.62 13.28 1.38
N THR A 103 9.50 12.01 1.77
CA THR A 103 9.13 11.64 3.15
C THR A 103 10.27 11.05 3.97
N GLY A 104 11.35 10.59 3.32
CA GLY A 104 12.41 9.79 3.96
C GLY A 104 11.96 8.39 4.37
N VAL A 105 10.72 8.00 4.07
CA VAL A 105 10.14 6.70 4.42
C VAL A 105 10.17 5.78 3.21
N PRO A 106 10.63 4.51 3.34
CA PRO A 106 10.63 3.55 2.25
C PRO A 106 9.24 3.36 1.62
N ALA A 107 9.19 3.30 0.30
CA ALA A 107 7.98 3.12 -0.47
C ALA A 107 8.03 1.85 -1.32
N ASP A 108 6.89 1.19 -1.46
CA ASP A 108 6.75 -0.03 -2.26
C ASP A 108 5.41 -0.03 -2.99
N GLY A 109 5.26 -0.91 -3.97
CA GLY A 109 4.02 -1.08 -4.72
C GLY A 109 3.66 -2.54 -4.84
N GLN A 110 2.37 -2.87 -4.68
CA GLN A 110 1.92 -4.26 -4.75
C GLN A 110 2.32 -4.94 -6.08
N GLY A 111 2.38 -4.21 -7.20
CA GLY A 111 2.92 -4.73 -8.45
C GLY A 111 4.41 -5.09 -8.39
N GLU A 112 5.24 -4.25 -7.78
CA GLU A 112 6.68 -4.53 -7.61
C GLU A 112 6.91 -5.64 -6.57
N SER A 113 6.21 -5.63 -5.43
CA SER A 113 6.32 -6.71 -4.44
C SER A 113 5.87 -8.07 -5.02
N THR A 114 4.81 -8.09 -5.83
CA THR A 114 4.35 -9.31 -6.53
C THR A 114 5.41 -9.80 -7.51
N THR A 115 6.00 -8.89 -8.29
CA THR A 115 7.08 -9.22 -9.23
C THR A 115 8.31 -9.75 -8.50
N ALA A 116 8.70 -9.12 -7.39
CA ALA A 116 9.82 -9.56 -6.55
C ALA A 116 9.57 -10.95 -5.94
N ALA A 117 8.35 -11.20 -5.45
CA ALA A 117 7.97 -12.50 -4.92
C ALA A 117 8.03 -13.60 -6.00
N LEU A 118 7.48 -13.36 -7.19
CA LEU A 118 7.53 -14.31 -8.30
C LEU A 118 8.97 -14.63 -8.70
N LYS A 119 9.84 -13.61 -8.79
CA LYS A 119 11.27 -13.80 -9.05
C LYS A 119 11.94 -14.64 -7.96
N HIS A 120 11.65 -14.35 -6.70
CA HIS A 120 12.19 -15.10 -5.56
C HIS A 120 11.77 -16.58 -5.58
N LEU A 121 10.53 -16.86 -5.99
CA LEU A 121 10.01 -18.22 -6.14
C LEU A 121 10.48 -18.92 -7.43
N GLY A 122 11.30 -18.26 -8.26
CA GLY A 122 11.79 -18.81 -9.52
C GLY A 122 10.71 -18.92 -10.62
N ALA A 123 9.56 -18.27 -10.46
CA ALA A 123 8.52 -18.24 -11.47
C ALA A 123 9.03 -17.49 -12.71
N ARG A 124 8.96 -18.15 -13.87
CA ARG A 124 9.28 -17.57 -15.18
C ARG A 124 8.00 -17.53 -16.00
N GLY A 125 7.77 -16.44 -16.72
CA GLY A 125 6.73 -16.42 -17.74
C GLY A 125 7.08 -17.44 -18.82
N GLN A 126 6.09 -18.23 -19.27
CA GLN A 126 6.24 -18.91 -20.54
C GLN A 126 6.22 -17.82 -21.61
N ALA A 127 7.32 -17.72 -22.37
CA ALA A 127 7.44 -16.81 -23.50
C ALA A 127 6.60 -17.34 -24.68
#